data_AF-Q6DDY9-F1
#
_entry.id   AF-Q6DDY9-F1
#
_cell.length_a   1.000
_cell.length_b   1.000
_cell.length_c   1.000
_cell.angle_alpha   90.00
_cell.angle_beta   90.00
_cell.angle_gamma   90.00
#
_symmetry.space_group_name_H-M   'P 1'
#
loop_
_entity.id
_entity.type
_entity.pdbx_description
1 polymer ?
#
loop_
_entity_poly.entity_id
_entity_poly.type
_entity_poly.pdbx_seq_one_letter_code
_entity_poly.pdbx_strand_id
1 'polypeptide(L)'
;MAAPTGKLLVHRIRAGLTCLTQVRWSRYSPQYLDPETDKQVYSRPLEELSEQERTERELKIVRPIKAAPSNVTSSVFSDPTISKFTNMMMKGGNKNLSRSIMNQTLEQIKRTQLEKYYKAPEEERASIECNPYTIFHQALHNCQPIIGLTSILRGGKSYQVPTPLKENRRRFLAMKWLITECRDNKHRRTLMYEKLSQALLDAYQMQGEVVKKKHELHKMAEANRAFAHFRWW
;
A
#
# COMPACT_ATOMS: atom_id res chain seq x y z
N MET A 1 -6.59 35.91 -54.97
CA MET A 1 -7.66 35.04 -55.50
C MET A 1 -7.11 33.61 -55.60
N ALA A 2 -7.91 32.62 -55.20
CA ALA A 2 -7.61 31.17 -55.05
C ALA A 2 -6.96 30.72 -53.72
N ALA A 3 -7.77 30.12 -52.86
CA ALA A 3 -7.40 29.43 -51.62
C ALA A 3 -7.18 27.92 -51.87
N PRO A 4 -6.33 27.22 -51.09
CA PRO A 4 -6.34 25.77 -51.06
C PRO A 4 -7.20 25.25 -49.89
N THR A 5 -8.09 24.33 -50.23
CA THR A 5 -9.02 23.59 -49.36
C THR A 5 -8.30 22.74 -48.30
N GLY A 6 -8.59 22.99 -47.02
CA GLY A 6 -8.17 22.13 -45.90
C GLY A 6 -9.11 20.93 -45.72
N LYS A 7 -8.54 19.72 -45.71
CA LYS A 7 -9.24 18.49 -45.30
C LYS A 7 -9.27 18.41 -43.77
N LEU A 8 -10.45 18.63 -43.19
CA LEU A 8 -10.74 18.34 -41.78
C LEU A 8 -10.95 16.83 -41.60
N LEU A 9 -10.04 16.19 -40.85
CA LEU A 9 -10.18 14.79 -40.43
C LEU A 9 -11.09 14.74 -39.19
N VAL A 10 -12.24 14.10 -39.37
CA VAL A 10 -13.34 13.96 -38.41
C VAL A 10 -12.88 13.24 -37.14
N HIS A 11 -13.00 13.92 -36.00
CA HIS A 11 -12.87 13.35 -34.66
C HIS A 11 -13.97 12.31 -34.42
N ARG A 12 -13.58 11.05 -34.16
CA ARG A 12 -14.47 10.06 -33.52
C ARG A 12 -14.58 10.38 -32.02
N ILE A 13 -15.62 11.12 -31.64
CA ILE A 13 -16.04 11.27 -30.25
C ILE A 13 -16.72 9.96 -29.83
N ARG A 14 -16.04 9.14 -29.02
CA ARG A 14 -16.69 8.06 -28.28
C ARG A 14 -17.48 8.68 -27.13
N ALA A 15 -18.78 8.83 -27.33
CA ALA A 15 -19.74 9.04 -26.24
C ALA A 15 -19.79 7.76 -25.38
N GLY A 16 -19.03 7.75 -24.28
CA GLY A 16 -19.12 6.75 -23.24
C GLY A 16 -20.05 7.26 -22.14
N LEU A 17 -21.17 6.57 -21.94
CA LEU A 17 -22.18 6.84 -20.93
C LEU A 17 -21.60 7.41 -19.63
N THR A 18 -22.06 8.61 -19.26
CA THR A 18 -21.97 9.12 -17.89
C THR A 18 -22.77 8.18 -17.00
N CYS A 19 -22.08 7.21 -16.40
CA CYS A 19 -22.59 6.47 -15.27
C CYS A 19 -22.90 7.50 -14.17
N LEU A 20 -24.18 7.68 -13.86
CA LEU A 20 -24.64 8.42 -12.68
C LEU A 20 -24.03 7.75 -11.46
N THR A 21 -22.85 8.19 -11.06
CA THR A 21 -22.24 7.78 -9.80
C THR A 21 -23.12 8.33 -8.70
N GLN A 22 -23.92 7.46 -8.06
CA GLN A 22 -24.62 7.79 -6.83
C GLN A 22 -23.62 8.44 -5.87
N VAL A 23 -23.92 9.68 -5.49
CA VAL A 23 -23.13 10.42 -4.50
C VAL A 23 -22.96 9.52 -3.28
N ARG A 24 -21.71 9.27 -2.91
CA ARG A 24 -21.30 8.31 -1.88
C ARG A 24 -21.63 8.84 -0.49
N TRP A 25 -22.90 8.88 -0.12
CA TRP A 25 -23.33 9.16 1.25
C TRP A 25 -23.05 7.94 2.12
N SER A 26 -22.49 8.16 3.31
CA SER A 26 -22.44 7.13 4.35
C SER A 26 -23.87 6.81 4.78
N ARG A 27 -24.20 5.52 4.93
CA ARG A 27 -25.47 5.10 5.54
C ARG A 27 -25.47 5.24 7.06
N TYR A 28 -24.29 5.34 7.67
CA TYR A 28 -24.13 5.57 9.10
C TYR A 28 -24.10 7.07 9.40
N SER A 29 -24.87 7.49 10.40
CA SER A 29 -24.83 8.85 10.94
C SER A 29 -23.48 9.14 11.62
N PRO A 30 -23.06 10.42 11.74
CA PRO A 30 -21.77 10.78 12.37
C PRO A 30 -21.61 10.33 13.83
N GLN A 31 -22.71 10.01 14.52
CA GLN A 31 -22.72 9.52 15.90
C GLN A 31 -22.21 8.08 16.05
N TYR A 32 -22.19 7.31 14.94
CA TYR A 32 -21.78 5.91 14.97
C TYR A 32 -20.28 5.75 15.19
N LEU A 33 -19.91 4.98 16.22
CA LEU A 33 -18.53 4.60 16.50
C LEU A 33 -18.08 3.44 15.60
N ASP A 34 -16.79 3.43 15.24
CA ASP A 34 -16.19 2.29 14.56
C ASP A 34 -16.07 1.09 15.52
N PRO A 35 -16.25 -0.15 15.03
CA PRO A 35 -16.19 -1.34 15.86
C PRO A 35 -14.73 -1.65 16.23
N GLU A 36 -14.49 -1.87 17.52
CA GLU A 36 -13.20 -2.33 18.03
C GLU A 36 -13.14 -3.85 17.91
N THR A 37 -12.25 -4.37 17.07
CA THR A 37 -12.17 -5.81 16.79
C THR A 37 -11.12 -6.55 17.60
N ASP A 38 -10.20 -5.81 18.24
CA ASP A 38 -9.14 -6.41 19.03
C ASP A 38 -9.68 -6.92 20.38
N LYS A 39 -9.49 -8.23 20.64
CA LYS A 39 -9.90 -8.87 21.89
C LYS A 39 -9.10 -8.34 23.08
N GLN A 40 -7.83 -7.98 22.88
CA GLN A 40 -6.93 -7.55 23.96
C GLN A 40 -7.43 -6.27 24.62
N VAL A 41 -8.05 -5.37 23.85
CA VAL A 41 -8.61 -4.10 24.36
C VAL A 41 -9.65 -4.34 25.45
N TYR A 42 -10.45 -5.40 25.34
CA TYR A 42 -11.49 -5.73 26.32
C TYR A 42 -10.98 -6.55 27.50
N SER A 43 -9.88 -7.29 27.33
CA SER A 43 -9.27 -8.08 28.40
C SER A 43 -8.52 -7.25 29.44
N ARG A 44 -8.16 -6.00 29.13
CA ARG A 44 -7.46 -5.08 30.05
C ARG A 44 -8.35 -4.71 31.25
N PRO A 45 -7.88 -4.91 32.50
CA PRO A 45 -8.55 -4.44 33.72
C PRO A 45 -8.83 -2.94 33.70
N LEU A 46 -9.87 -2.50 34.41
CA LEU A 46 -10.23 -1.08 34.49
C LEU A 46 -9.16 -0.22 35.17
N GLU A 47 -8.41 -0.84 36.10
CA GLU A 47 -7.33 -0.19 36.87
C GLU A 47 -6.19 0.29 35.97
N GLU A 48 -5.88 -0.46 34.91
CA GLU A 48 -4.81 -0.13 33.96
C GLU A 48 -5.19 0.96 32.94
N LEU A 49 -6.48 1.29 32.84
CA LEU A 49 -6.96 2.26 31.87
C LEU A 49 -6.69 3.69 32.31
N SER A 50 -6.27 4.49 31.34
CA SER A 50 -6.28 5.95 31.48
C SER A 50 -7.70 6.49 31.65
N GLU A 51 -7.84 7.66 32.28
CA GLU A 51 -9.14 8.33 32.46
C GLU A 51 -9.87 8.55 31.12
N GLN A 52 -9.10 8.82 30.05
CA GLN A 52 -9.62 8.98 28.69
C GLN A 52 -10.23 7.67 28.17
N GLU A 53 -9.51 6.55 28.29
CA GLU A 53 -10.01 5.23 27.86
C GLU A 53 -11.23 4.77 28.67
N ARG A 54 -11.28 5.10 29.98
CA ARG A 54 -12.45 4.85 30.81
C ARG A 54 -13.67 5.60 30.28
N THR A 55 -13.51 6.90 30.02
CA THR A 55 -14.54 7.74 29.42
C THR A 55 -14.98 7.20 28.05
N GLU A 56 -14.04 6.75 27.22
CA GLU A 56 -14.37 6.15 25.91
C GLU A 56 -15.15 4.83 26.05
N ARG A 57 -14.82 3.99 27.03
CA ARG A 57 -15.58 2.76 27.33
C ARG A 57 -17.01 3.10 27.78
N GLU A 58 -17.19 4.11 28.62
CA GLU A 58 -18.51 4.60 29.01
C GLU A 58 -19.29 5.14 27.81
N LEU A 59 -18.64 5.91 26.93
CA LEU A 59 -19.25 6.41 25.69
C LEU A 59 -19.66 5.27 24.74
N LYS A 60 -18.93 4.16 24.70
CA LYS A 60 -19.27 2.98 23.89
C LYS A 60 -20.56 2.28 24.35
N ILE A 61 -20.98 2.45 25.61
CA ILE A 61 -22.24 1.88 26.13
C ILE A 61 -23.46 2.62 25.55
N VAL A 62 -23.36 3.94 25.41
CA VAL A 62 -24.48 4.80 25.00
C VAL A 62 -24.54 4.98 23.48
N ARG A 63 -23.38 5.07 22.81
CA ARG A 63 -23.31 5.39 21.38
C ARG A 63 -23.55 4.15 20.50
N PRO A 64 -24.24 4.31 19.35
CA PRO A 64 -24.40 3.21 18.41
C PRO A 64 -23.05 2.86 17.76
N ILE A 65 -22.80 1.56 17.56
CA ILE A 65 -21.56 1.04 16.95
C ILE A 65 -21.89 0.51 15.55
N LYS A 66 -21.02 0.76 14.58
CA LYS A 66 -21.19 0.22 13.22
C LYS A 66 -21.00 -1.30 13.22
N ALA A 67 -21.64 -1.99 12.28
CA ALA A 67 -21.40 -3.40 12.08
C ALA A 67 -19.93 -3.65 11.69
N ALA A 68 -19.31 -4.68 12.28
CA ALA A 68 -17.95 -5.09 11.96
C ALA A 68 -17.82 -5.43 10.47
N PRO A 69 -16.79 -4.92 9.78
CA PRO A 69 -16.64 -5.19 8.36
C PRO A 69 -16.14 -6.63 8.15
N SER A 70 -16.65 -7.32 7.13
CA SER A 70 -16.37 -8.75 6.88
C SER A 70 -14.91 -9.11 6.60
N ASN A 71 -14.04 -8.11 6.42
CA ASN A 71 -12.62 -8.29 6.17
C ASN A 71 -11.73 -8.16 7.40
N VAL A 72 -12.28 -7.75 8.54
CA VAL A 72 -11.55 -7.64 9.80
C VAL A 72 -12.09 -8.69 10.75
N THR A 73 -11.20 -9.38 11.46
CA THR A 73 -11.54 -10.47 12.37
C THR A 73 -10.60 -10.41 13.56
N SER A 74 -11.05 -10.85 14.73
CA SER A 74 -10.25 -10.96 15.96
C SER A 74 -9.26 -12.14 15.97
N SER A 75 -9.00 -12.74 14.81
CA SER A 75 -8.08 -13.87 14.67
C SER A 75 -6.63 -13.41 14.84
N VAL A 76 -5.85 -14.18 15.57
CA VAL A 76 -4.42 -13.92 15.80
C VAL A 76 -3.60 -13.92 14.50
N PHE A 77 -4.07 -14.61 13.46
CA PHE A 77 -3.41 -14.66 12.14
C PHE A 77 -3.78 -13.50 11.21
N SER A 78 -4.71 -12.61 11.61
CA SER A 78 -5.16 -11.50 10.78
C SER A 78 -4.18 -10.34 10.81
N ASP A 79 -3.43 -10.16 9.72
CA ASP A 79 -2.53 -9.01 9.56
C ASP A 79 -3.20 -7.87 8.74
N PRO A 80 -3.38 -6.66 9.33
CA PRO A 80 -3.99 -5.52 8.63
C PRO A 80 -3.16 -5.04 7.43
N THR A 81 -1.84 -5.19 7.44
CA THR A 81 -0.93 -4.78 6.36
C THR A 81 -1.10 -5.70 5.15
N ILE A 82 -1.14 -7.02 5.36
CA ILE A 82 -1.41 -8.01 4.30
C ILE A 82 -2.85 -7.87 3.79
N SER A 83 -3.81 -7.65 4.68
CA SER A 83 -5.20 -7.38 4.28
C SER A 83 -5.29 -6.14 3.38
N LYS A 84 -4.58 -5.06 3.73
CA LYS A 84 -4.54 -3.84 2.92
C LYS A 84 -3.86 -4.08 1.56
N PHE A 85 -2.73 -4.78 1.56
CA PHE A 85 -2.01 -5.11 0.33
C PHE A 85 -2.85 -5.99 -0.61
N THR A 86 -3.54 -7.00 -0.07
CA THR A 86 -4.48 -7.86 -0.80
C THR A 86 -5.61 -7.02 -1.43
N ASN A 87 -6.17 -6.06 -0.68
CA ASN A 87 -7.21 -5.16 -1.20
C ASN A 87 -6.67 -4.23 -2.31
N MET A 88 -5.42 -3.77 -2.23
CA MET A 88 -4.79 -2.95 -3.29
C MET A 88 -4.49 -3.77 -4.55
N MET A 89 -4.23 -5.07 -4.41
CA MET A 89 -4.03 -5.99 -5.51
C MET A 89 -5.35 -6.40 -6.20
N MET A 90 -6.50 -6.20 -5.54
CA MET A 90 -7.81 -6.57 -6.06
C MET A 90 -8.23 -5.74 -7.28
N LYS A 91 -8.81 -6.42 -8.28
CA LYS A 91 -9.45 -5.81 -9.45
C LYS A 91 -10.88 -6.34 -9.57
N GLY A 92 -11.82 -5.46 -9.93
CA GLY A 92 -13.22 -5.82 -10.17
C GLY A 92 -13.96 -6.44 -8.97
N GLY A 93 -13.52 -6.19 -7.74
CA GLY A 93 -14.14 -6.76 -6.54
C GLY A 93 -13.86 -8.25 -6.29
N ASN A 94 -13.03 -8.90 -7.11
CA ASN A 94 -12.72 -10.32 -6.95
C ASN A 94 -11.68 -10.56 -5.84
N LYS A 95 -12.17 -10.61 -4.59
CA LYS A 95 -11.33 -10.79 -3.41
C LYS A 95 -10.75 -12.20 -3.29
N ASN A 96 -11.48 -13.22 -3.74
CA ASN A 96 -11.06 -14.62 -3.66
C ASN A 96 -9.79 -14.86 -4.48
N LEU A 97 -9.76 -14.32 -5.70
CA LEU A 97 -8.57 -14.39 -6.57
C LEU A 97 -7.37 -13.67 -5.93
N SER A 98 -7.56 -12.45 -5.42
CA SER A 98 -6.46 -11.71 -4.79
C SER A 98 -5.93 -12.39 -3.53
N ARG A 99 -6.81 -12.98 -2.72
CA ARG A 99 -6.42 -13.77 -1.55
C ARG A 99 -5.65 -15.03 -1.95
N SER A 100 -6.09 -15.74 -2.99
CA SER A 100 -5.40 -16.91 -3.52
C SER A 100 -3.97 -16.57 -3.98
N ILE A 101 -3.80 -15.48 -4.75
CA ILE A 101 -2.49 -15.01 -5.19
C ILE A 101 -1.60 -14.62 -3.99
N MET A 102 -2.16 -13.98 -2.96
CA MET A 102 -1.41 -13.63 -1.75
C MET A 102 -0.89 -14.88 -1.04
N ASN A 103 -1.77 -15.88 -0.84
CA ASN A 103 -1.42 -17.13 -0.19
C ASN A 103 -0.32 -17.87 -0.96
N GLN A 104 -0.45 -17.97 -2.28
CA GLN A 104 0.56 -18.57 -3.16
C GLN A 104 1.90 -17.81 -3.09
N THR A 105 1.87 -16.49 -2.95
CA THR A 105 3.09 -15.69 -2.82
C THR A 105 3.79 -16.00 -1.50
N LEU A 106 3.07 -15.99 -0.38
CA LEU A 106 3.63 -16.30 0.94
C LEU A 106 4.18 -17.74 0.99
N GLU A 107 3.47 -18.68 0.36
CA GLU A 107 3.93 -20.06 0.19
C GLU A 107 5.22 -20.14 -0.63
N GLN A 108 5.30 -19.42 -1.75
CA GLN A 108 6.48 -19.40 -2.61
C GLN A 108 7.69 -18.79 -1.91
N ILE A 109 7.52 -17.70 -1.17
CA ILE A 109 8.59 -17.10 -0.34
C ILE A 109 9.10 -18.12 0.68
N LYS A 110 8.18 -18.79 1.39
CA LYS A 110 8.54 -19.79 2.39
C LYS A 110 9.30 -20.97 1.76
N ARG A 111 8.86 -21.49 0.62
CA ARG A 111 9.55 -22.56 -0.11
C ARG A 111 10.95 -22.14 -0.55
N THR A 112 11.08 -20.96 -1.14
CA THR A 112 12.38 -20.44 -1.63
C THR A 112 13.37 -20.24 -0.48
N GLN A 113 12.91 -19.71 0.66
CA GLN A 113 13.77 -19.53 1.83
C GLN A 113 14.15 -20.85 2.49
N LEU A 114 13.25 -21.82 2.59
CA LEU A 114 13.57 -23.17 3.08
C LEU A 114 14.58 -23.88 2.17
N GLU A 115 14.43 -23.77 0.86
CA GLU A 115 15.40 -24.30 -0.09
C GLU A 115 16.78 -23.67 0.12
N LYS A 116 16.85 -22.34 0.31
CA LYS A 116 18.10 -21.63 0.66
C LYS A 116 18.68 -22.13 1.98
N TYR A 117 17.84 -22.30 3.01
CA TYR A 117 18.23 -22.76 4.34
C TYR A 117 18.86 -24.15 4.32
N TYR A 118 18.25 -25.11 3.61
CA TYR A 118 18.77 -26.48 3.53
C TYR A 118 20.06 -26.58 2.70
N LYS A 119 20.25 -25.71 1.71
CA LYS A 119 21.47 -25.64 0.88
C LYS A 119 22.63 -24.92 1.56
N ALA A 120 22.37 -24.06 2.55
CA ALA A 120 23.37 -23.24 3.22
C ALA A 120 24.22 -24.05 4.23
N PRO A 121 25.50 -23.64 4.44
CA PRO A 121 26.35 -24.17 5.51
C PRO A 121 25.76 -23.82 6.89
N GLU A 122 26.13 -24.58 7.92
CA GLU A 122 25.57 -24.46 9.26
C GLU A 122 25.70 -23.04 9.85
N GLU A 123 26.82 -22.37 9.57
CA GLU A 123 27.08 -20.99 10.01
C GLU A 123 26.10 -19.97 9.43
N GLU A 124 25.70 -20.13 8.16
CA GLU A 124 24.80 -19.19 7.48
C GLU A 124 23.32 -19.43 7.83
N ARG A 125 22.95 -20.64 8.26
CA ARG A 125 21.55 -21.01 8.55
C ARG A 125 20.91 -20.09 9.57
N ALA A 126 21.66 -19.64 10.57
CA ALA A 126 21.15 -18.74 11.60
C ALA A 126 20.77 -17.35 11.05
N SER A 127 21.35 -16.93 9.92
CA SER A 127 21.07 -15.64 9.28
C SER A 127 19.85 -15.64 8.35
N ILE A 128 19.36 -16.83 7.97
CA ILE A 128 18.31 -16.98 6.96
C ILE A 128 16.93 -16.93 7.61
N GLU A 129 16.23 -15.83 7.37
CA GLU A 129 14.84 -15.67 7.81
C GLU A 129 13.90 -16.54 6.97
N CYS A 130 13.19 -17.46 7.62
CA CYS A 130 12.24 -18.37 6.95
C CYS A 130 10.77 -17.94 7.07
N ASN A 131 10.47 -16.94 7.90
CA ASN A 131 9.10 -16.47 8.10
C ASN A 131 8.68 -15.49 6.98
N PRO A 132 7.69 -15.83 6.14
CA PRO A 132 7.29 -14.96 5.02
C PRO A 132 6.67 -13.64 5.49
N TYR A 133 6.10 -13.58 6.71
CA TYR A 133 5.50 -12.36 7.25
C TYR A 133 6.58 -11.32 7.61
N THR A 134 7.64 -11.72 8.30
CA THR A 134 8.75 -10.82 8.68
C THR A 134 9.46 -10.29 7.43
N ILE A 135 9.72 -11.15 6.45
CA ILE A 135 10.26 -10.78 5.14
C ILE A 135 9.35 -9.75 4.46
N PHE A 136 8.04 -9.99 4.42
CA PHE A 136 7.08 -9.08 3.79
C PHE A 136 7.08 -7.69 4.44
N HIS A 137 7.04 -7.61 5.77
CA HIS A 137 7.09 -6.34 6.50
C HIS A 137 8.41 -5.59 6.27
N GLN A 138 9.54 -6.30 6.36
CA GLN A 138 10.85 -5.71 6.16
C GLN A 138 11.04 -5.25 4.70
N ALA A 139 10.61 -6.03 3.72
CA ALA A 139 10.64 -5.66 2.31
C ALA A 139 9.82 -4.39 2.04
N LEU A 140 8.63 -4.28 2.63
CA LEU A 140 7.82 -3.06 2.55
C LEU A 140 8.52 -1.87 3.20
N HIS A 141 9.11 -2.04 4.39
CA HIS A 141 9.87 -1.00 5.08
C HIS A 141 11.05 -0.50 4.25
N ASN A 142 11.82 -1.41 3.66
CA ASN A 142 12.93 -1.10 2.75
C ASN A 142 12.47 -0.28 1.53
N CYS A 143 11.28 -0.56 1.01
CA CYS A 143 10.69 0.14 -0.13
C CYS A 143 10.05 1.50 0.22
N GLN A 144 9.87 1.86 1.49
CA GLN A 144 9.22 3.11 1.88
C GLN A 144 10.12 4.33 1.61
N PRO A 145 9.64 5.34 0.86
CA PRO A 145 10.35 6.60 0.70
C PRO A 145 10.08 7.54 1.90
N ILE A 146 11.14 8.15 2.45
CA ILE A 146 11.03 9.11 3.57
C ILE A 146 10.54 10.47 3.08
N ILE A 147 11.15 10.98 2.00
CA ILE A 147 10.83 12.26 1.37
C ILE A 147 10.07 11.98 0.08
N GLY A 148 9.14 12.86 -0.26
CA GLY A 148 8.40 12.92 -1.51
C GLY A 148 8.67 14.23 -2.25
N LEU A 149 8.12 14.35 -3.45
CA LEU A 149 8.08 15.61 -4.18
C LEU A 149 6.62 16.04 -4.36
N THR A 150 6.38 17.32 -4.12
CA THR A 150 5.08 17.96 -4.36
C THR A 150 5.26 19.01 -5.45
N SER A 151 4.45 18.97 -6.49
CA SER A 151 4.45 19.98 -7.54
C SER A 151 3.78 21.27 -7.05
N ILE A 152 4.54 22.35 -6.90
CA ILE A 152 4.04 23.68 -6.51
C ILE A 152 4.16 24.63 -7.70
N LEU A 153 3.07 25.32 -8.03
CA LEU A 153 3.05 26.34 -9.08
C LEU A 153 3.44 27.70 -8.49
N ARG A 154 4.50 28.33 -9.02
CA ARG A 154 4.91 29.68 -8.62
C ARG A 154 5.44 30.45 -9.84
N GLY A 155 4.89 31.64 -10.09
CA GLY A 155 5.30 32.47 -11.23
C GLY A 155 5.15 31.77 -12.58
N GLY A 156 4.09 30.96 -12.76
CA GLY A 156 3.83 30.22 -14.00
C GLY A 156 4.69 28.97 -14.25
N LYS A 157 5.67 28.67 -13.38
CA LYS A 157 6.48 27.44 -13.45
C LYS A 157 6.10 26.46 -12.33
N SER A 158 6.12 25.16 -12.64
CA SER A 158 5.92 24.10 -11.65
C SER A 158 7.28 23.64 -11.10
N TYR A 159 7.45 23.73 -9.79
CA TYR A 159 8.64 23.27 -9.08
C TYR A 159 8.34 21.96 -8.35
N GLN A 160 9.26 21.01 -8.41
CA GLN A 160 9.21 19.80 -7.60
C GLN A 160 9.81 20.10 -6.23
N VAL A 161 8.95 20.29 -5.23
CA VAL A 161 9.36 20.72 -3.89
C VAL A 161 9.46 19.52 -2.95
N PRO A 162 10.63 19.26 -2.35
CA PRO A 162 10.80 18.18 -1.38
C PRO A 162 9.88 18.36 -0.17
N THR A 163 9.10 17.32 0.12
CA THR A 163 8.09 17.31 1.20
C THR A 163 8.24 16.04 2.03
N PRO A 164 8.34 16.12 3.37
CA PRO A 164 8.35 14.94 4.23
C PRO A 164 7.00 14.20 4.13
N LEU A 165 7.03 12.88 3.95
CA LEU A 165 5.82 12.08 3.77
C LEU A 165 5.32 11.54 5.10
N LYS A 166 4.00 11.67 5.34
CA LYS A 166 3.31 10.98 6.45
C LYS A 166 3.39 9.46 6.28
N GLU A 167 3.42 8.73 7.39
CA GLU A 167 3.58 7.26 7.40
C GLU A 167 2.59 6.52 6.51
N ASN A 168 1.31 6.88 6.57
CA ASN A 168 0.26 6.29 5.72
C ASN A 168 0.56 6.45 4.23
N ARG A 169 1.18 7.58 3.83
CA ARG A 169 1.56 7.84 2.45
C ARG A 169 2.79 7.03 2.05
N ARG A 170 3.77 6.88 2.94
CA ARG A 170 4.96 6.04 2.71
C ARG A 170 4.57 4.58 2.43
N ARG A 171 3.75 4.00 3.33
CA ARG A 171 3.22 2.63 3.19
C ARG A 171 2.43 2.46 1.89
N PHE A 172 1.55 3.40 1.57
CA PHE A 172 0.79 3.36 0.32
C PHE A 172 1.68 3.37 -0.93
N LEU A 173 2.71 4.21 -0.97
CA LEU A 173 3.63 4.28 -2.10
C LEU A 173 4.42 2.97 -2.27
N ALA A 174 4.96 2.41 -1.18
CA ALA A 174 5.68 1.14 -1.21
C ALA A 174 4.80 0.01 -1.78
N MET A 175 3.59 -0.17 -1.24
CA MET A 175 2.64 -1.18 -1.73
C MET A 175 2.25 -0.95 -3.19
N LYS A 176 1.99 0.32 -3.58
CA LYS A 176 1.62 0.67 -4.95
C LYS A 176 2.75 0.36 -5.92
N TRP A 177 3.98 0.76 -5.61
CA TRP A 177 5.13 0.52 -6.50
C TRP A 177 5.41 -0.96 -6.70
N LEU A 178 5.34 -1.76 -5.63
CA LEU A 178 5.50 -3.21 -5.73
C LEU A 178 4.43 -3.84 -6.63
N ILE A 179 3.14 -3.51 -6.42
CA ILE A 179 2.04 -4.03 -7.25
C ILE A 179 2.17 -3.57 -8.71
N THR A 180 2.57 -2.32 -8.95
CA THR A 180 2.75 -1.77 -10.30
C THR A 180 3.93 -2.45 -11.01
N GLU A 181 5.10 -2.58 -10.37
CA GLU A 181 6.26 -3.27 -10.94
C GLU A 181 5.90 -4.70 -11.35
N CYS A 182 5.27 -5.46 -10.45
CA CYS A 182 4.94 -6.85 -10.73
C CYS A 182 3.86 -7.03 -11.80
N ARG A 183 3.01 -6.00 -12.01
CA ARG A 183 1.98 -6.03 -13.06
C ARG A 183 2.53 -5.65 -14.42
N ASP A 184 3.39 -4.63 -14.47
CA ASP A 184 3.83 -4.01 -15.72
C ASP A 184 5.08 -4.71 -16.30
N ASN A 185 5.99 -5.18 -15.45
CA ASN A 185 7.31 -5.70 -15.87
C ASN A 185 7.41 -7.23 -15.90
N LYS A 186 6.32 -7.96 -15.65
CA LYS A 186 6.35 -9.43 -15.69
C LYS A 186 6.28 -9.94 -17.13
N HIS A 187 7.00 -11.02 -17.41
CA HIS A 187 6.83 -11.72 -18.67
C HIS A 187 5.43 -12.36 -18.73
N ARG A 188 4.82 -12.46 -19.92
CA ARG A 188 3.44 -12.94 -20.08
C ARG A 188 3.23 -14.36 -19.51
N ARG A 189 4.27 -15.20 -19.53
CA ARG A 189 4.22 -16.58 -19.00
C ARG A 189 4.47 -16.68 -17.49
N THR A 190 5.08 -15.67 -16.86
CA THR A 190 5.33 -15.70 -15.42
C THR A 190 4.07 -15.40 -14.63
N LEU A 191 3.80 -16.23 -13.63
CA LEU A 191 2.62 -16.08 -12.78
C LEU A 191 2.82 -14.91 -11.82
N MET A 192 1.72 -14.32 -11.35
CA MET A 192 1.76 -13.12 -10.51
C MET A 192 2.47 -13.39 -9.17
N TYR A 193 2.19 -14.53 -8.54
CA TYR A 193 2.75 -14.86 -7.24
C TYR A 193 4.26 -15.13 -7.30
N GLU A 194 4.76 -15.71 -8.39
CA GLU A 194 6.19 -15.96 -8.62
C GLU A 194 6.95 -14.63 -8.72
N LYS A 195 6.51 -13.73 -9.61
CA LYS A 195 7.13 -12.41 -9.77
C LYS A 195 7.05 -11.58 -8.49
N LEU A 196 5.93 -11.62 -7.78
CA LEU A 196 5.76 -10.88 -6.53
C LEU A 196 6.65 -11.45 -5.42
N SER A 197 6.81 -12.78 -5.33
CA SER A 197 7.73 -13.41 -4.37
C SER A 197 9.18 -13.02 -4.63
N GLN A 198 9.62 -12.99 -5.89
CA GLN A 198 10.95 -12.54 -6.28
C GLN A 198 11.17 -11.06 -5.92
N ALA A 199 10.23 -10.18 -6.30
CA ALA A 199 10.33 -8.75 -6.00
C ALA A 199 10.38 -8.45 -4.49
N LEU A 200 9.66 -9.23 -3.67
CA LEU A 200 9.73 -9.11 -2.20
C LEU A 200 11.07 -9.59 -1.64
N LEU A 201 11.63 -10.69 -2.14
CA LEU A 201 12.94 -11.20 -1.73
C LEU A 201 14.07 -10.24 -2.12
N ASP A 202 14.01 -9.66 -3.33
CA ASP A 202 14.95 -8.65 -3.80
C ASP A 202 14.86 -7.40 -2.90
N ALA A 203 13.63 -6.91 -2.65
CA ALA A 203 13.41 -5.76 -1.78
C ALA A 203 13.86 -5.99 -0.33
N TYR A 204 13.74 -7.22 0.17
CA TYR A 204 14.25 -7.62 1.48
C TYR A 204 15.78 -7.48 1.54
N GLN A 205 16.49 -7.84 0.47
CA GLN A 205 17.94 -7.69 0.34
C GLN A 205 18.38 -6.28 -0.11
N MET A 206 17.47 -5.29 -0.08
CA MET A 206 17.71 -3.91 -0.56
C MET A 206 18.08 -3.83 -2.06
N GLN A 207 17.64 -4.81 -2.83
CA GLN A 207 17.82 -4.90 -4.29
C GLN A 207 16.48 -4.76 -5.02
N GLY A 208 16.54 -4.75 -6.34
CA GLY A 208 15.37 -4.72 -7.22
C GLY A 208 14.89 -3.31 -7.62
N GLU A 209 14.04 -3.29 -8.64
CA GLU A 209 13.59 -2.05 -9.30
C GLU A 209 12.76 -1.13 -8.39
N VAL A 210 12.03 -1.69 -7.42
CA VAL A 210 11.24 -0.89 -6.47
C VAL A 210 12.15 -0.11 -5.52
N VAL A 211 13.23 -0.74 -5.05
CA VAL A 211 14.24 -0.08 -4.21
C VAL A 211 15.00 0.96 -5.03
N LYS A 212 15.37 0.65 -6.28
CA LYS A 212 15.96 1.63 -7.20
C LYS A 212 15.07 2.87 -7.40
N LYS A 213 13.77 2.67 -7.59
CA LYS A 213 12.78 3.76 -7.71
C LYS A 213 12.72 4.65 -6.47
N LYS A 214 12.84 4.07 -5.26
CA LYS A 214 12.97 4.84 -4.02
C LYS A 214 14.23 5.72 -4.04
N HIS A 215 15.38 5.16 -4.42
CA HIS A 215 16.63 5.90 -4.50
C HIS A 215 16.60 7.02 -5.55
N GLU A 216 16.01 6.77 -6.73
CA GLU A 216 15.81 7.80 -7.76
C GLU A 216 14.97 8.97 -7.24
N LEU A 217 13.89 8.67 -6.51
CA LEU A 217 13.08 9.70 -5.88
C LEU A 217 13.88 10.51 -4.86
N HIS A 218 14.69 9.86 -4.02
CA HIS A 218 15.54 10.54 -3.03
C HIS A 218 16.60 11.41 -3.69
N LYS A 219 17.26 10.93 -4.74
CA LYS A 219 18.22 11.70 -5.54
C LYS A 219 17.58 12.94 -6.16
N MET A 220 16.37 12.81 -6.69
CA MET A 220 15.61 13.94 -7.24
C MET A 220 15.17 14.93 -6.16
N ALA A 221 14.83 14.46 -4.95
CA ALA A 221 14.52 15.31 -3.82
C ALA A 221 15.75 16.08 -3.32
N GLU A 222 16.91 15.42 -3.26
CA GLU A 222 18.18 16.04 -2.89
C GLU A 222 18.62 17.11 -3.89
N ALA A 223 18.49 16.84 -5.19
CA ALA A 223 18.77 17.83 -6.24
C ALA A 223 17.92 19.10 -6.10
N ASN A 224 16.67 18.96 -5.65
CA ASN A 224 15.71 20.04 -5.49
C ASN A 224 15.64 20.62 -4.06
N ARG A 225 16.63 20.33 -3.20
CA ARG A 225 16.66 20.79 -1.80
C ARG A 225 16.50 22.30 -1.64
N ALA A 226 17.01 23.08 -2.60
CA ALA A 226 16.91 24.54 -2.58
C ALA A 226 15.45 25.04 -2.60
N PHE A 227 14.54 24.30 -3.23
CA PHE A 227 13.12 24.68 -3.32
C PHE A 227 12.32 24.36 -2.06
N ALA A 228 12.93 23.80 -1.01
CA ALA A 228 12.22 23.43 0.23
C ALA A 228 11.50 24.62 0.89
N HIS A 229 12.00 25.84 0.72
CA HIS A 229 11.41 27.08 1.23
C HIS A 229 10.10 27.50 0.52
N PHE A 230 9.73 26.85 -0.59
CA PHE A 230 8.44 27.08 -1.25
C PHE A 230 7.26 26.40 -0.54
N ARG A 231 7.52 25.57 0.48
CA ARG A 231 6.49 24.95 1.31
C ARG A 231 5.95 25.97 2.33
N TRP A 232 4.64 26.13 2.41
CA TRP A 232 3.97 27.07 3.33
C TRP A 232 3.36 26.39 4.57
N TRP A 233 3.77 25.15 4.85
CA TRP A 233 3.31 24.34 5.98
C TRP A 233 4.46 23.51 6.57
#